data_AF-B4XKD4-F1
#
_entry.id   AF-B4XKD4-F1
#
_cell.length_a   1.000
_cell.length_b   1.000
_cell.length_c   1.000
_cell.angle_alpha   90.00
_cell.angle_beta   90.00
_cell.angle_gamma   90.00
#
_symmetry.space_group_name_H-M   'P 1'
#
loop_
_entity.id
_entity.type
_entity.pdbx_description
1 polymer ?
#
loop_
_entity_poly.entity_id
_entity_poly.type
_entity_poly.pdbx_seq_one_letter_code
_entity_poly.pdbx_strand_id
1 'polypeptide(L)'
;VRYYACLSICVLAANKEVERDVTDSDTLSLVEPFVTSHDPEEFARSDWTHAQGRSDDWLERLIPLLQSSQEEAQCLATFHFAMEAGIKKDQDRIKVFYEIGAVRPLIRVASSSCNPTAVRFAVQALTIIGEEIPSKLSLSVPTWSTDDVLTWLKQIGFGGFRDAFKDSQVDGDLLLLLTDEQLRDDISMSNSLIRKRFLRELVELKTNADYSSCDSTKLRRWLRRVGPEYMQYTYHMVHCGIDRTTLEWLTEDHLLEDCGIVNGVHRMKIQNAIKAGSRLFPLSSETSSPSKENIAPKLDVFISYRRATGSQLASLLKVHLQLRGFNVFIDVEKLEAGKFDNKLLENV
;
A
#
# COMPACT_ATOMS: atom_id res chain seq x y z
N VAL A 1 3.08 -12.65 -31.01
CA VAL A 1 4.32 -13.26 -30.42
C VAL A 1 4.74 -12.56 -29.12
N ARG A 2 5.03 -11.25 -29.11
CA ARG A 2 5.47 -10.52 -27.90
C ARG A 2 4.51 -10.67 -26.70
N TYR A 3 3.21 -10.60 -26.95
CA TYR A 3 2.17 -10.84 -25.94
C TYR A 3 2.35 -12.19 -25.20
N TYR A 4 2.47 -13.30 -25.93
CA TYR A 4 2.61 -14.63 -25.34
C TYR A 4 3.96 -14.82 -24.63
N ALA A 5 5.01 -14.12 -25.08
CA ALA A 5 6.28 -14.09 -24.36
C ALA A 5 6.11 -13.38 -23.00
N CYS A 6 5.47 -12.21 -22.97
CA CYS A 6 5.16 -11.49 -21.72
C CYS A 6 4.27 -12.34 -20.80
N LEU A 7 3.26 -13.03 -21.37
CA LEU A 7 2.37 -13.91 -20.60
C LEU A 7 3.15 -15.07 -19.96
N SER A 8 4.07 -15.69 -20.72
CA SER A 8 4.90 -16.76 -20.19
C SER A 8 5.79 -16.29 -19.04
N ILE A 9 6.38 -15.10 -19.18
CA ILE A 9 7.20 -14.48 -18.12
C ILE A 9 6.35 -14.20 -16.88
N CYS A 10 5.16 -13.60 -17.02
CA CYS A 10 4.28 -13.32 -15.89
C CYS A 10 3.78 -14.59 -15.18
N VAL A 11 3.51 -15.66 -15.93
CA VAL A 11 3.14 -16.96 -15.36
C VAL A 11 4.30 -17.57 -14.56
N LEU A 12 5.53 -17.47 -15.07
CA LEU A 12 6.72 -17.89 -14.33
C LEU A 12 6.94 -17.03 -13.08
N ALA A 13 6.79 -15.71 -13.19
CA ALA A 13 6.94 -14.79 -12.07
C ALA A 13 5.90 -14.99 -10.95
N ALA A 14 4.73 -15.53 -11.27
CA ALA A 14 3.71 -15.85 -10.26
C ALA A 14 4.00 -17.15 -9.49
N ASN A 15 4.97 -17.96 -9.93
CA ASN A 15 5.43 -19.11 -9.18
C ASN A 15 6.55 -18.70 -8.20
N LYS A 16 6.25 -18.76 -6.90
CA LYS A 16 7.16 -18.39 -5.80
C LYS A 16 8.52 -19.11 -5.81
N GLU A 17 8.60 -20.30 -6.41
CA GLU A 17 9.86 -21.05 -6.47
C GLU A 17 10.87 -20.45 -7.46
N VAL A 18 10.38 -19.85 -8.54
CA VAL A 18 11.19 -19.28 -9.64
C VAL A 18 11.06 -17.76 -9.75
N GLU A 19 10.18 -17.15 -8.95
CA GLU A 19 9.93 -15.71 -8.89
C GLU A 19 11.23 -14.91 -8.82
N ARG A 20 12.15 -15.30 -7.94
CA ARG A 20 13.43 -14.61 -7.75
C ARG A 20 14.32 -14.66 -9.01
N ASP A 21 14.43 -15.82 -9.65
CA ASP A 21 15.26 -15.99 -10.84
C ASP A 21 14.69 -15.17 -12.02
N VAL A 22 13.37 -15.04 -12.09
CA VAL A 22 12.69 -14.22 -13.10
C VAL A 22 12.91 -12.73 -12.83
N THR A 23 12.82 -12.28 -11.57
CA THR A 23 13.15 -10.90 -11.20
C THR A 23 14.61 -10.57 -11.51
N ASP A 24 15.53 -11.48 -11.21
CA ASP A 24 16.98 -11.31 -11.47
C ASP A 24 17.29 -11.28 -12.99
N SER A 25 16.42 -11.86 -13.83
CA SER A 25 16.56 -11.83 -15.29
C SER A 25 16.21 -10.50 -15.95
N ASP A 26 15.60 -9.57 -15.20
CA ASP A 26 15.11 -8.25 -15.67
C ASP A 26 14.15 -8.31 -16.87
N THR A 27 13.57 -9.49 -17.16
CA THR A 27 12.62 -9.67 -18.26
C THR A 27 11.23 -9.12 -17.97
N LEU A 28 10.91 -8.88 -16.69
CA LEU A 28 9.64 -8.28 -16.25
C LEU A 28 9.52 -6.81 -16.67
N SER A 29 10.63 -6.08 -16.78
CA SER A 29 10.66 -4.68 -17.22
C SER A 29 10.08 -4.47 -18.64
N LEU A 30 9.97 -5.53 -19.44
CA LEU A 30 9.42 -5.50 -20.80
C LEU A 30 7.89 -5.56 -20.83
N VAL A 31 7.24 -5.96 -19.74
CA VAL A 31 5.79 -6.18 -19.68
C VAL A 31 5.04 -4.85 -19.66
N GLU A 32 5.43 -3.90 -18.81
CA GLU A 32 4.75 -2.62 -18.68
C GLU A 32 4.82 -1.76 -19.97
N PRO A 33 5.97 -1.62 -20.66
CA PRO A 33 6.04 -0.95 -21.96
C PRO A 33 5.16 -1.60 -23.04
N PHE A 34 5.02 -2.92 -23.01
CA PHE A 34 4.12 -3.62 -23.94
C PHE A 34 2.66 -3.28 -23.64
N VAL A 35 2.25 -3.40 -22.39
CA VAL A 35 0.85 -3.21 -21.96
C VAL A 35 0.40 -1.74 -22.08
N THR A 36 1.32 -0.78 -21.91
CA THR A 36 1.02 0.66 -22.09
C THR A 36 0.94 1.09 -23.55
N SER A 37 1.58 0.37 -24.47
CA SER A 37 1.59 0.70 -25.90
C SER A 37 0.43 0.11 -26.70
N HIS A 38 -0.39 -0.75 -26.09
CA HIS A 38 -1.51 -1.40 -26.76
C HIS A 38 -2.83 -1.11 -26.04
N ASP A 39 -3.89 -0.89 -26.81
CA ASP A 39 -5.26 -0.83 -26.30
C ASP A 39 -5.89 -2.24 -26.31
N PRO A 40 -6.58 -2.68 -25.24
CA PRO A 40 -7.20 -4.02 -25.18
C PRO A 40 -8.22 -4.28 -26.29
N GLU A 41 -9.04 -3.30 -26.67
CA GLU A 41 -10.08 -3.48 -27.69
C GLU A 41 -9.49 -3.53 -29.09
N GLU A 42 -8.49 -2.68 -29.37
CA GLU A 42 -7.75 -2.75 -30.63
C GLU A 42 -6.96 -4.06 -30.75
N PHE A 43 -6.33 -4.49 -29.65
CA PHE A 43 -5.57 -5.72 -29.61
C PHE A 43 -6.47 -6.95 -29.82
N ALA A 44 -7.69 -6.97 -29.26
CA ALA A 44 -8.68 -8.02 -29.52
C ALA A 44 -9.01 -8.17 -31.01
N ARG A 45 -9.03 -7.07 -31.77
CA ARG A 45 -9.34 -7.04 -33.22
C ARG A 45 -8.11 -7.26 -34.10
N SER A 46 -6.90 -7.18 -33.54
CA SER A 46 -5.65 -7.23 -34.30
C SER A 46 -5.29 -8.62 -34.85
N ASP A 47 -5.77 -9.68 -34.21
CA ASP A 47 -5.52 -11.06 -34.59
C ASP A 47 -6.83 -11.87 -34.51
N TRP A 48 -7.13 -12.64 -35.56
CA TRP A 48 -8.29 -13.52 -35.61
C TRP A 48 -8.33 -14.53 -34.45
N THR A 49 -7.16 -14.92 -33.92
CA THR A 49 -7.05 -15.83 -32.77
C THR A 49 -7.43 -15.17 -31.45
N HIS A 50 -7.40 -13.84 -31.36
CA HIS A 50 -7.85 -13.07 -30.20
C HIS A 50 -9.33 -12.70 -30.32
N ALA A 51 -9.84 -12.45 -31.53
CA ALA A 51 -11.23 -12.06 -31.77
C ALA A 51 -12.27 -13.09 -31.29
N GLN A 52 -11.92 -14.37 -31.20
CA GLN A 52 -12.81 -15.42 -30.67
C GLN A 52 -12.83 -15.50 -29.14
N GLY A 53 -11.87 -14.86 -28.48
CA GLY A 53 -11.65 -14.95 -27.03
C GLY A 53 -11.10 -16.31 -26.59
N ARG A 54 -10.91 -16.47 -25.29
CA ARG A 54 -10.40 -17.70 -24.67
C ARG A 54 -11.50 -18.53 -24.03
N SER A 55 -11.20 -19.81 -23.78
CA SER A 55 -12.09 -20.73 -23.06
C SER A 55 -12.10 -20.42 -21.57
N ASP A 56 -13.16 -20.82 -20.90
CA ASP A 56 -13.38 -20.54 -19.48
C ASP A 56 -12.24 -21.13 -18.62
N ASP A 57 -11.82 -22.37 -18.88
CA ASP A 57 -10.65 -23.03 -18.26
C ASP A 57 -9.34 -22.26 -18.43
N TRP A 58 -9.20 -21.50 -19.52
CA TRP A 58 -7.99 -20.73 -19.80
C TRP A 58 -8.01 -19.43 -18.99
N LEU A 59 -9.18 -18.78 -18.87
CA LEU A 59 -9.36 -17.57 -18.06
C LEU A 59 -9.16 -17.86 -16.56
N GLU A 60 -9.63 -19.02 -16.09
CA GLU A 60 -9.42 -19.45 -14.70
C GLU A 60 -7.93 -19.51 -14.33
N ARG A 61 -7.07 -19.93 -15.26
CA ARG A 61 -5.61 -20.01 -15.03
C ARG A 61 -4.94 -18.64 -14.88
N LEU A 62 -5.57 -17.56 -15.31
CA LEU A 62 -5.06 -16.20 -15.11
C LEU A 62 -5.49 -15.57 -13.79
N ILE A 63 -6.47 -16.13 -13.08
CA ILE A 63 -6.94 -15.60 -11.80
C ILE A 63 -5.81 -15.50 -10.75
N PRO A 64 -4.92 -16.51 -10.60
CA PRO A 64 -3.79 -16.40 -9.68
C PRO A 64 -2.86 -15.22 -9.99
N LEU A 65 -2.76 -14.78 -11.25
CA LEU A 65 -1.92 -13.63 -11.64
C LEU A 65 -2.47 -12.31 -11.12
N LEU A 66 -3.80 -12.16 -11.08
CA LEU A 66 -4.46 -10.99 -10.46
C LEU A 66 -4.20 -10.93 -8.94
N GLN A 67 -3.92 -12.06 -8.31
CA GLN A 67 -3.65 -12.17 -6.88
C GLN A 67 -2.16 -12.20 -6.54
N SER A 68 -1.28 -12.14 -7.55
CA SER A 68 0.16 -12.15 -7.37
C SER A 68 0.66 -10.88 -6.67
N SER A 69 1.78 -10.97 -5.96
CA SER A 69 2.51 -9.81 -5.44
C SER A 69 3.22 -8.98 -6.52
N GLN A 70 3.40 -9.56 -7.71
CA GLN A 70 4.13 -8.94 -8.81
C GLN A 70 3.22 -8.00 -9.62
N GLU A 71 3.60 -6.72 -9.69
CA GLU A 71 2.79 -5.66 -10.32
C GLU A 71 2.66 -5.88 -11.84
N GLU A 72 3.71 -6.37 -12.49
CA GLU A 72 3.74 -6.66 -13.93
C GLU A 72 2.79 -7.82 -14.29
N ALA A 73 2.72 -8.83 -13.42
CA ALA A 73 1.80 -9.95 -13.58
C ALA A 73 0.34 -9.49 -13.43
N GLN A 74 0.05 -8.63 -12.45
CA GLN A 74 -1.27 -8.01 -12.29
C GLN A 74 -1.63 -7.16 -13.51
N CYS A 75 -0.69 -6.36 -14.01
CA CYS A 75 -0.88 -5.46 -15.16
C CYS A 75 -1.22 -6.24 -16.44
N LEU A 76 -0.47 -7.31 -16.74
CA LEU A 76 -0.77 -8.14 -17.91
C LEU A 76 -2.08 -8.92 -17.77
N ALA A 77 -2.36 -9.45 -16.57
CA ALA A 77 -3.60 -10.16 -16.31
C ALA A 77 -4.81 -9.24 -16.46
N THR A 78 -4.78 -8.04 -15.87
CA THR A 78 -5.86 -7.03 -16.02
C THR A 78 -6.03 -6.58 -17.46
N PHE A 79 -4.94 -6.38 -18.23
CA PHE A 79 -4.99 -6.12 -19.66
C PHE A 79 -5.73 -7.24 -20.41
N HIS A 80 -5.41 -8.51 -20.13
CA HIS A 80 -6.07 -9.65 -20.77
C HIS A 80 -7.55 -9.74 -20.38
N PHE A 81 -7.89 -9.52 -19.12
CA PHE A 81 -9.29 -9.50 -18.68
C PHE A 81 -10.08 -8.34 -19.28
N ALA A 82 -9.47 -7.17 -19.51
CA ALA A 82 -10.11 -6.05 -20.21
C ALA A 82 -10.38 -6.41 -21.69
N MET A 83 -9.41 -7.03 -22.36
CA MET A 83 -9.55 -7.53 -23.74
C MET A 83 -10.69 -8.56 -23.85
N GLU A 84 -10.69 -9.57 -22.99
CA GLU A 84 -11.71 -10.62 -22.98
C GLU A 84 -13.07 -10.10 -22.54
N ALA A 85 -13.15 -9.13 -21.65
CA ALA A 85 -14.42 -8.50 -21.28
C ALA A 85 -15.09 -7.87 -22.52
N GLY A 86 -14.31 -7.19 -23.37
CA GLY A 86 -14.81 -6.64 -24.63
C GLY A 86 -15.34 -7.72 -25.56
N ILE A 87 -14.55 -8.78 -25.79
CA ILE A 87 -14.93 -9.89 -26.68
C ILE A 87 -16.19 -10.62 -26.16
N LYS A 88 -16.25 -10.93 -24.86
CA LYS A 88 -17.37 -11.66 -24.27
C LYS A 88 -18.63 -10.80 -24.17
N LYS A 89 -18.51 -9.48 -24.09
CA LYS A 89 -19.64 -8.55 -24.22
C LYS A 89 -20.24 -8.60 -25.62
N ASP A 90 -19.41 -8.58 -26.66
CA ASP A 90 -19.88 -8.72 -28.05
C ASP A 90 -20.50 -10.11 -28.33
N GLN A 91 -20.15 -11.12 -27.54
CA GLN A 91 -20.70 -12.48 -27.60
C GLN A 91 -21.90 -12.73 -26.66
N ASP A 92 -22.37 -11.73 -25.90
CA ASP A 92 -23.40 -11.87 -24.85
C ASP A 92 -23.08 -12.94 -23.77
N ARG A 93 -21.78 -13.18 -23.50
CA ARG A 93 -21.27 -14.20 -22.55
C ARG A 93 -20.57 -13.60 -21.33
N ILE A 94 -21.03 -12.45 -20.85
CA ILE A 94 -20.44 -11.74 -19.70
C ILE A 94 -20.55 -12.57 -18.40
N LYS A 95 -21.54 -13.46 -18.30
CA LYS A 95 -21.76 -14.32 -17.12
C LYS A 95 -20.57 -15.21 -16.76
N VAL A 96 -19.72 -15.54 -17.73
CA VAL A 96 -18.51 -16.35 -17.53
C VAL A 96 -17.60 -15.74 -16.46
N PHE A 97 -17.48 -14.40 -16.38
CA PHE A 97 -16.63 -13.75 -15.37
C PHE A 97 -17.10 -13.97 -13.93
N TYR A 98 -18.41 -14.19 -13.75
CA TYR A 98 -18.98 -14.54 -12.45
C TYR A 98 -18.76 -16.02 -12.12
N GLU A 99 -18.90 -16.90 -13.12
CA GLU A 99 -18.72 -18.35 -12.98
C GLU A 99 -17.28 -18.70 -12.62
N ILE A 100 -16.31 -18.11 -13.31
CA ILE A 100 -14.88 -18.30 -13.03
C ILE A 100 -14.43 -17.56 -11.75
N GLY A 101 -15.24 -16.63 -11.23
CA GLY A 101 -14.91 -15.85 -10.03
C GLY A 101 -13.86 -14.76 -10.24
N ALA A 102 -13.71 -14.22 -11.46
CA ALA A 102 -12.71 -13.20 -11.80
C ALA A 102 -13.08 -11.79 -11.29
N VAL A 103 -14.36 -11.51 -11.05
CA VAL A 103 -14.86 -10.19 -10.62
C VAL A 103 -14.21 -9.71 -9.32
N ARG A 104 -14.14 -10.58 -8.29
CA ARG A 104 -13.57 -10.21 -6.98
C ARG A 104 -12.07 -9.87 -7.06
N PRO A 105 -11.21 -10.69 -7.70
CA PRO A 105 -9.83 -10.31 -7.97
C PRO A 105 -9.69 -8.99 -8.72
N LEU A 106 -10.53 -8.72 -9.73
CA LEU A 106 -10.50 -7.45 -10.47
C LEU A 106 -10.86 -6.24 -9.58
N ILE A 107 -11.89 -6.36 -8.74
CA ILE A 107 -12.26 -5.34 -7.75
C ILE A 107 -11.08 -5.07 -6.81
N ARG A 108 -10.42 -6.12 -6.32
CA ARG A 108 -9.25 -5.99 -5.43
C ARG A 108 -8.10 -5.26 -6.11
N VAL A 109 -7.78 -5.58 -7.36
CA VAL A 109 -6.73 -4.87 -8.11
C VAL A 109 -7.11 -3.41 -8.35
N ALA A 110 -8.37 -3.13 -8.70
CA ALA A 110 -8.86 -1.76 -8.91
C ALA A 110 -8.79 -0.90 -7.63
N SER A 111 -9.06 -1.49 -6.46
CA SER A 111 -9.03 -0.78 -5.18
C SER A 111 -7.64 -0.66 -4.56
N SER A 112 -6.81 -1.70 -4.66
CA SER A 112 -5.64 -1.88 -3.79
C SER A 112 -4.30 -1.91 -4.53
N SER A 113 -4.27 -1.99 -5.86
CA SER A 113 -3.01 -2.02 -6.60
C SER A 113 -2.32 -0.65 -6.62
N CYS A 114 -1.00 -0.67 -6.50
CA CYS A 114 -0.14 0.51 -6.63
C CYS A 114 0.11 0.90 -8.09
N ASN A 115 -0.08 -0.03 -9.03
CA ASN A 115 0.19 0.19 -10.45
C ASN A 115 -1.02 0.88 -11.14
N PRO A 116 -0.88 2.14 -11.61
CA PRO A 116 -1.98 2.87 -12.25
C PRO A 116 -2.49 2.21 -13.53
N THR A 117 -1.62 1.54 -14.27
CA THR A 117 -1.95 0.84 -15.52
C THR A 117 -2.82 -0.38 -15.23
N ALA A 118 -2.47 -1.18 -14.22
CA ALA A 118 -3.26 -2.32 -13.79
C ALA A 118 -4.66 -1.89 -13.29
N VAL A 119 -4.72 -0.82 -12.50
CA VAL A 119 -6.00 -0.24 -12.03
C VAL A 119 -6.86 0.21 -13.22
N ARG A 120 -6.29 0.93 -14.19
CA ARG A 120 -7.01 1.37 -15.39
C ARG A 120 -7.66 0.21 -16.12
N PHE A 121 -6.92 -0.87 -16.37
CA PHE A 121 -7.45 -2.04 -17.06
C PHE A 121 -8.45 -2.85 -16.22
N ALA A 122 -8.23 -2.97 -14.91
CA ALA A 122 -9.22 -3.57 -14.02
C ALA A 122 -10.55 -2.81 -14.04
N VAL A 123 -10.50 -1.48 -13.99
CA VAL A 123 -11.69 -0.60 -14.07
C VAL A 123 -12.36 -0.73 -15.45
N GLN A 124 -11.60 -0.76 -16.53
CA GLN A 124 -12.14 -0.98 -17.88
C GLN A 124 -12.86 -2.33 -17.96
N ALA A 125 -12.24 -3.41 -17.49
CA ALA A 125 -12.86 -4.74 -17.46
C ALA A 125 -14.16 -4.75 -16.64
N LEU A 126 -14.16 -4.19 -15.43
CA LEU A 126 -15.34 -4.12 -14.56
C LEU A 126 -16.47 -3.30 -15.18
N THR A 127 -16.14 -2.18 -15.82
CA THR A 127 -17.12 -1.32 -16.52
C THR A 127 -17.77 -2.06 -17.68
N ILE A 128 -17.01 -2.85 -18.43
CA ILE A 128 -17.51 -3.67 -19.53
C ILE A 128 -18.39 -4.81 -19.01
N ILE A 129 -18.03 -5.42 -17.88
CA ILE A 129 -18.80 -6.47 -17.20
C ILE A 129 -20.12 -5.93 -16.63
N GLY A 130 -20.21 -4.61 -16.37
CA GLY A 130 -21.40 -3.96 -15.80
C GLY A 130 -21.37 -3.87 -14.28
N GLU A 131 -20.20 -4.03 -13.66
CA GLU A 131 -19.99 -3.84 -12.23
C GLU A 131 -19.77 -2.37 -11.87
N GLU A 132 -20.18 -1.97 -10.67
CA GLU A 132 -19.88 -0.64 -10.14
C GLU A 132 -18.38 -0.51 -9.89
N ILE A 133 -17.77 0.55 -10.41
CA ILE A 133 -16.36 0.84 -10.21
C ILE A 133 -16.11 1.05 -8.71
N PRO A 134 -15.19 0.28 -8.09
CA PRO A 134 -14.87 0.46 -6.69
C PRO A 134 -14.36 1.89 -6.45
N SER A 135 -14.97 2.61 -5.51
CA SER A 135 -14.41 3.88 -5.06
C SER A 135 -13.05 3.61 -4.44
N LYS A 136 -12.04 4.36 -4.88
CA LYS A 136 -10.69 4.28 -4.33
C LYS A 136 -10.73 4.77 -2.88
N LEU A 137 -10.59 3.85 -1.94
CA LEU A 137 -10.50 4.17 -0.52
C LEU A 137 -9.11 4.74 -0.20
N SER A 138 -9.06 5.62 0.78
CA SER A 138 -7.80 6.14 1.31
C SER A 138 -6.96 5.00 1.89
N LEU A 139 -5.64 5.04 1.71
CA LEU A 139 -4.74 4.08 2.37
C LEU A 139 -4.59 4.36 3.87
N SER A 140 -4.95 5.56 4.33
CA SER A 140 -4.97 5.92 5.75
C SER A 140 -6.23 5.35 6.41
N VAL A 141 -6.21 4.05 6.71
CA VAL A 141 -7.30 3.33 7.38
C VAL A 141 -7.67 3.92 8.75
N PRO A 142 -6.73 4.40 9.59
CA PRO A 142 -7.09 5.01 10.88
C PRO A 142 -8.01 6.22 10.79
N THR A 143 -8.08 6.87 9.62
CA THR A 143 -8.91 8.06 9.40
C THR A 143 -10.23 7.74 8.68
N TRP A 144 -10.54 6.47 8.47
CA TRP A 144 -11.77 6.06 7.78
C TRP A 144 -13.01 6.35 8.62
N SER A 145 -14.02 6.89 7.95
CA SER A 145 -15.37 7.00 8.49
C SER A 145 -16.08 5.64 8.48
N THR A 146 -17.23 5.58 9.15
CA THR A 146 -18.13 4.42 9.08
C THR A 146 -18.52 4.10 7.63
N ASP A 147 -18.78 5.10 6.79
CA ASP A 147 -19.14 4.89 5.38
C ASP A 147 -17.98 4.30 4.55
N ASP A 148 -16.74 4.67 4.86
CA ASP A 148 -15.54 4.09 4.22
C ASP A 148 -15.40 2.60 4.58
N VAL A 149 -15.65 2.24 5.85
CA VAL A 149 -15.68 0.84 6.32
C VAL A 149 -16.79 0.06 5.61
N LEU A 150 -18.00 0.63 5.47
CA LEU A 150 -19.11 -0.01 4.76
C LEU A 150 -18.82 -0.21 3.27
N THR A 151 -18.05 0.70 2.68
CA THR A 151 -17.59 0.60 1.29
C THR A 151 -16.57 -0.52 1.15
N TRP A 152 -15.59 -0.58 2.05
CA TRP A 152 -14.60 -1.65 2.09
C TRP A 152 -15.27 -3.03 2.26
N LEU A 153 -16.23 -3.17 3.18
CA LEU A 153 -17.00 -4.40 3.39
C LEU A 153 -17.70 -4.88 2.12
N LYS A 154 -18.27 -3.96 1.33
CA LYS A 154 -18.87 -4.28 0.05
C LYS A 154 -17.80 -4.82 -0.92
N GLN A 155 -16.65 -4.17 -1.00
CA GLN A 155 -15.54 -4.54 -1.91
C GLN A 155 -14.95 -5.92 -1.60
N ILE A 156 -14.79 -6.27 -0.32
CA ILE A 156 -14.28 -7.60 0.10
C ILE A 156 -15.36 -8.71 0.04
N GLY A 157 -16.59 -8.38 -0.36
CA GLY A 157 -17.70 -9.34 -0.47
C GLY A 157 -18.38 -9.69 0.85
N PHE A 158 -18.25 -8.83 1.88
CA PHE A 158 -18.92 -8.92 3.18
C PHE A 158 -20.10 -7.96 3.30
N GLY A 159 -20.70 -7.60 2.16
CA GLY A 159 -21.84 -6.67 2.08
C GLY A 159 -23.05 -7.05 2.94
N GLY A 160 -23.25 -8.34 3.24
CA GLY A 160 -24.33 -8.82 4.10
C GLY A 160 -24.19 -8.45 5.58
N PHE A 161 -23.01 -8.01 6.02
CA PHE A 161 -22.78 -7.54 7.40
C PHE A 161 -22.79 -6.02 7.53
N ARG A 162 -23.08 -5.27 6.45
CA ARG A 162 -23.02 -3.80 6.45
C ARG A 162 -23.91 -3.19 7.53
N ASP A 163 -25.13 -3.68 7.71
CA ASP A 163 -26.05 -3.14 8.71
C ASP A 163 -25.50 -3.34 10.12
N ALA A 164 -24.93 -4.51 10.42
CA ALA A 164 -24.32 -4.78 11.73
C ALA A 164 -23.11 -3.86 12.04
N PHE A 165 -22.24 -3.60 11.06
CA PHE A 165 -21.13 -2.65 11.22
C PHE A 165 -21.61 -1.20 11.32
N LYS A 166 -22.68 -0.85 10.61
CA LYS A 166 -23.29 0.48 10.65
C LYS A 166 -23.96 0.76 11.98
N ASP A 167 -24.74 -0.20 12.47
CA ASP A 167 -25.46 -0.11 13.75
C ASP A 167 -24.47 -0.03 14.92
N SER A 168 -23.34 -0.74 14.81
CA SER A 168 -22.23 -0.68 15.77
C SER A 168 -21.31 0.52 15.58
N GLN A 169 -21.57 1.39 14.59
CA GLN A 169 -20.77 2.58 14.26
C GLN A 169 -19.27 2.29 14.11
N VAL A 170 -18.92 1.18 13.47
CA VAL A 170 -17.51 0.78 13.29
C VAL A 170 -16.82 1.69 12.29
N ASP A 171 -15.90 2.51 12.78
CA ASP A 171 -15.02 3.36 11.99
C ASP A 171 -13.65 2.68 11.75
N GLY A 172 -12.72 3.39 11.11
CA GLY A 172 -11.39 2.87 10.79
C GLY A 172 -10.56 2.47 12.00
N ASP A 173 -10.65 3.23 13.09
CA ASP A 173 -9.96 2.94 14.34
C ASP A 173 -10.48 1.64 14.96
N LEU A 174 -11.81 1.54 15.13
CA LEU A 174 -12.43 0.36 15.71
C LEU A 174 -12.22 -0.87 14.82
N LEU A 175 -12.35 -0.74 13.49
CA LEU A 175 -12.10 -1.81 12.53
C LEU A 175 -10.71 -2.44 12.70
N LEU A 176 -9.69 -1.60 12.90
CA LEU A 176 -8.32 -2.05 13.06
C LEU A 176 -8.09 -2.75 14.40
N LEU A 177 -8.92 -2.51 15.41
CA LEU A 177 -8.85 -3.09 16.75
C LEU A 177 -9.85 -4.23 17.01
N LEU A 178 -10.71 -4.58 16.04
CA LEU A 178 -11.69 -5.65 16.19
C LEU A 178 -11.06 -7.01 16.52
N THR A 179 -11.64 -7.67 17.52
CA THR A 179 -11.30 -9.02 18.00
C THR A 179 -12.24 -10.10 17.43
N ASP A 180 -11.85 -11.38 17.49
CA ASP A 180 -12.73 -12.49 17.05
C ASP A 180 -14.00 -12.58 17.91
N GLU A 181 -13.87 -12.26 19.20
CA GLU A 181 -14.96 -12.19 20.17
C GLU A 181 -15.98 -11.11 19.78
N GLN A 182 -15.54 -9.88 19.54
CA GLN A 182 -16.44 -8.79 19.11
C GLN A 182 -17.11 -9.07 17.76
N LEU A 183 -16.38 -9.70 16.82
CA LEU A 183 -16.98 -10.14 15.55
C LEU A 183 -18.09 -11.17 15.76
N ARG A 184 -17.94 -12.07 16.73
CA ARG A 184 -18.93 -13.09 17.05
C ARG A 184 -20.13 -12.50 17.80
N ASP A 185 -19.85 -11.70 18.83
CA ASP A 185 -20.83 -11.32 19.85
C ASP A 185 -21.56 -10.02 19.47
N ASP A 186 -20.86 -9.04 18.91
CA ASP A 186 -21.44 -7.73 18.57
C ASP A 186 -21.87 -7.65 17.09
N ILE A 187 -21.01 -8.13 16.18
CA ILE A 187 -21.29 -8.11 14.73
C ILE A 187 -22.11 -9.32 14.26
N SER A 188 -22.40 -10.26 15.17
CA SER A 188 -23.20 -11.47 14.90
C SER A 188 -22.61 -12.39 13.80
N MET A 189 -21.29 -12.39 13.60
CA MET A 189 -20.63 -13.37 12.73
C MET A 189 -20.44 -14.71 13.46
N SER A 190 -21.53 -15.45 13.67
CA SER A 190 -21.49 -16.72 14.44
C SER A 190 -20.63 -17.81 13.79
N ASN A 191 -20.58 -17.86 12.46
CA ASN A 191 -19.81 -18.86 11.72
C ASN A 191 -18.30 -18.56 11.74
N SER A 192 -17.53 -19.45 12.37
CA SER A 192 -16.08 -19.31 12.52
C SER A 192 -15.31 -19.31 11.20
N LEU A 193 -15.81 -19.97 10.14
CA LEU A 193 -15.16 -19.94 8.82
C LEU A 193 -15.36 -18.58 8.13
N ILE A 194 -16.52 -17.95 8.33
CA ILE A 194 -16.79 -16.60 7.82
C ILE A 194 -15.89 -15.59 8.55
N ARG A 195 -15.79 -15.69 9.89
CA ARG A 195 -14.85 -14.86 10.66
C ARG A 195 -13.41 -15.04 10.23
N LYS A 196 -12.95 -16.29 10.03
CA LYS A 196 -11.59 -16.56 9.50
C LYS A 196 -11.35 -15.93 8.14
N ARG A 197 -12.35 -15.96 7.23
CA ARG A 197 -12.26 -15.28 5.94
C ARG A 197 -12.17 -13.76 6.11
N PHE A 198 -13.01 -13.18 6.97
CA PHE A 198 -12.99 -11.75 7.26
C PHE A 198 -11.65 -11.31 7.83
N LEU A 199 -11.15 -12.01 8.86
CA LEU A 199 -9.87 -11.72 9.49
C LEU A 199 -8.71 -11.80 8.49
N ARG A 200 -8.76 -12.69 7.50
CA ARG A 200 -7.76 -12.74 6.43
C ARG A 200 -7.76 -11.46 5.57
N GLU A 201 -8.94 -10.97 5.17
CA GLU A 201 -9.05 -9.70 4.44
C GLU A 201 -8.62 -8.50 5.32
N LEU A 202 -8.93 -8.55 6.62
CA LEU A 202 -8.49 -7.52 7.57
C LEU A 202 -6.97 -7.51 7.77
N VAL A 203 -6.32 -8.67 7.81
CA VAL A 203 -4.85 -8.76 7.85
C VAL A 203 -4.24 -8.11 6.62
N GLU A 204 -4.79 -8.38 5.44
CA GLU A 204 -4.31 -7.74 4.21
C GLU A 204 -4.48 -6.21 4.25
N LEU A 205 -5.64 -5.73 4.71
CA LEU A 205 -5.89 -4.30 4.89
C LEU A 205 -4.84 -3.68 5.84
N LYS A 206 -4.58 -4.32 6.99
CA LYS A 206 -3.60 -3.87 7.98
C LYS A 206 -2.17 -3.84 7.41
N THR A 207 -1.81 -4.85 6.61
CA THR A 207 -0.49 -4.92 5.98
C THR A 207 -0.28 -3.79 4.98
N ASN A 208 -1.31 -3.41 4.23
CA ASN A 208 -1.22 -2.40 3.16
C ASN A 208 -1.56 -0.96 3.60
N ALA A 209 -2.13 -0.79 4.79
CA ALA A 209 -2.49 0.52 5.32
C ALA A 209 -1.29 1.45 5.54
N ASP A 210 -1.54 2.74 5.35
CA ASP A 210 -0.66 3.82 5.77
C ASP A 210 -0.97 4.24 7.21
N TYR A 211 0.06 4.23 8.05
CA TYR A 211 0.01 4.60 9.46
C TYR A 211 0.79 5.88 9.75
N SER A 212 1.17 6.66 8.73
CA SER A 212 1.97 7.88 8.87
C SER A 212 1.39 8.93 9.83
N SER A 213 0.07 8.93 10.04
CA SER A 213 -0.64 9.81 10.97
C SER A 213 -0.41 9.47 12.45
N CYS A 214 -0.11 8.22 12.78
CA CYS A 214 0.03 7.73 14.16
C CYS A 214 1.41 7.10 14.45
N ASP A 215 2.14 6.63 13.43
CA ASP A 215 3.45 5.99 13.55
C ASP A 215 4.61 7.00 13.41
N SER A 216 4.82 7.82 14.44
CA SER A 216 5.87 8.86 14.45
C SER A 216 7.30 8.28 14.34
N THR A 217 7.53 7.07 14.88
CA THR A 217 8.85 6.43 14.91
C THR A 217 9.11 5.46 13.76
N LYS A 218 8.15 5.29 12.85
CA LYS A 218 8.21 4.39 11.70
C LYS A 218 8.36 2.91 12.12
N LEU A 219 7.66 2.52 13.18
CA LEU A 219 7.52 1.15 13.66
C LEU A 219 7.10 0.19 12.55
N ARG A 220 6.21 0.60 11.65
CA ARG A 220 5.79 -0.19 10.47
C ARG A 220 6.99 -0.66 9.64
N ARG A 221 7.96 0.23 9.41
CA ARG A 221 9.16 -0.06 8.63
C ARG A 221 10.07 -1.03 9.37
N TRP A 222 10.16 -0.91 10.69
CA TRP A 222 10.91 -1.86 11.51
C TRP A 222 10.26 -3.25 11.43
N LEU A 223 8.94 -3.36 11.61
CA LEU A 223 8.19 -4.61 11.47
C LEU A 223 8.41 -5.26 10.10
N ARG A 224 8.35 -4.46 9.02
CA ARG A 224 8.63 -4.94 7.65
C ARG A 224 10.02 -5.57 7.51
N ARG A 225 11.03 -5.07 8.22
CA ARG A 225 12.40 -5.65 8.20
C ARG A 225 12.48 -6.96 8.95
N VAL A 226 11.70 -7.14 10.01
CA VAL A 226 11.56 -8.44 10.69
C VAL A 226 10.89 -9.44 9.74
N GLY A 227 9.91 -8.97 8.97
CA GLY A 227 9.20 -9.73 7.94
C GLY A 227 7.92 -9.02 7.50
N PRO A 228 7.50 -9.15 6.23
CA PRO A 228 6.33 -8.45 5.70
C PRO A 228 5.03 -8.81 6.45
N GLU A 229 4.93 -10.03 6.97
CA GLU A 229 3.78 -10.49 7.74
C GLU A 229 3.58 -9.76 9.07
N TYR A 230 4.61 -9.17 9.67
CA TYR A 230 4.49 -8.48 10.96
C TYR A 230 3.95 -7.07 10.85
N MET A 231 3.88 -6.49 9.64
CA MET A 231 3.31 -5.16 9.43
C MET A 231 1.86 -5.05 9.89
N GLN A 232 1.11 -6.16 9.92
CA GLN A 232 -0.27 -6.20 10.40
C GLN A 232 -0.45 -5.76 11.87
N TYR A 233 0.61 -5.84 12.68
CA TYR A 233 0.58 -5.49 14.11
C TYR A 233 0.84 -4.01 14.38
N THR A 234 1.20 -3.23 13.36
CA THR A 234 1.61 -1.83 13.51
C THR A 234 0.59 -1.01 14.30
N TYR A 235 -0.69 -1.08 13.91
CA TYR A 235 -1.71 -0.23 14.52
C TYR A 235 -1.93 -0.52 16.01
N HIS A 236 -2.06 -1.80 16.37
CA HIS A 236 -2.24 -2.19 17.77
C HIS A 236 -1.06 -1.75 18.64
N MET A 237 0.17 -1.98 18.17
CA MET A 237 1.36 -1.56 18.91
C MET A 237 1.39 -0.04 19.11
N VAL A 238 1.16 0.74 18.04
CA VAL A 238 1.12 2.20 18.12
C VAL A 238 -0.01 2.69 19.04
N HIS A 239 -1.19 2.06 18.98
CA HIS A 239 -2.32 2.39 19.84
C HIS A 239 -2.03 2.13 21.33
N CYS A 240 -1.24 1.10 21.65
CA CYS A 240 -0.73 0.86 23.01
C CYS A 240 0.38 1.85 23.43
N GLY A 241 0.72 2.83 22.60
CA GLY A 241 1.82 3.77 22.85
C GLY A 241 3.21 3.18 22.60
N ILE A 242 3.29 2.02 21.93
CA ILE A 242 4.56 1.38 21.60
C ILE A 242 5.15 2.04 20.37
N ASP A 243 6.41 2.43 20.52
CA ASP A 243 7.22 3.08 19.52
C ASP A 243 8.61 2.44 19.47
N ARG A 244 9.48 2.89 18.56
CA ARG A 244 10.83 2.30 18.45
C ARG A 244 11.71 2.45 19.68
N THR A 245 11.40 3.39 20.58
CA THR A 245 12.20 3.64 21.80
C THR A 245 11.77 2.71 22.93
N THR A 246 10.49 2.37 22.98
CA THR A 246 9.91 1.48 23.99
C THR A 246 10.04 0.00 23.65
N LEU A 247 10.34 -0.35 22.39
CA LEU A 247 10.54 -1.73 21.93
C LEU A 247 11.50 -2.54 22.82
N GLU A 248 12.58 -1.93 23.32
CA GLU A 248 13.59 -2.62 24.13
C GLU A 248 13.07 -3.13 25.48
N TRP A 249 11.97 -2.56 25.98
CA TRP A 249 11.37 -2.88 27.26
C TRP A 249 10.17 -3.84 27.14
N LEU A 250 9.83 -4.28 25.93
CA LEU A 250 8.68 -5.15 25.71
C LEU A 250 8.95 -6.59 26.17
N THR A 251 8.02 -7.12 26.96
CA THR A 251 7.97 -8.52 27.38
C THR A 251 7.11 -9.33 26.41
N GLU A 252 7.14 -10.66 26.55
CA GLU A 252 6.22 -11.50 25.79
C GLU A 252 4.75 -11.23 26.17
N ASP A 253 4.50 -10.94 27.45
CA ASP A 253 3.16 -10.66 27.97
C ASP A 253 2.59 -9.38 27.34
N HIS A 254 3.37 -8.30 27.22
CA HIS A 254 2.91 -7.08 26.51
C HIS A 254 2.58 -7.36 25.04
N LEU A 255 3.35 -8.24 24.37
CA LEU A 255 3.06 -8.61 22.99
C LEU A 255 1.79 -9.46 22.86
N LEU A 256 1.44 -10.26 23.86
CA LEU A 256 0.26 -11.10 23.86
C LEU A 256 -0.99 -10.33 24.28
N GLU A 257 -0.96 -9.72 25.46
CA GLU A 257 -2.13 -9.13 26.13
C GLU A 257 -2.46 -7.75 25.58
N ASP A 258 -1.46 -6.87 25.41
CA ASP A 258 -1.69 -5.50 24.94
C ASP A 258 -1.70 -5.42 23.41
N CYS A 259 -0.70 -6.02 22.75
CA CYS A 259 -0.56 -5.92 21.29
C CYS A 259 -1.44 -6.92 20.50
N GLY A 260 -2.08 -7.87 21.18
CA GLY A 260 -2.95 -8.88 20.54
C GLY A 260 -2.21 -9.88 19.64
N ILE A 261 -0.91 -10.09 19.81
CA ILE A 261 -0.12 -11.01 18.97
C ILE A 261 -0.26 -12.43 19.52
N VAL A 262 -1.38 -13.09 19.21
CA VAL A 262 -1.70 -14.45 19.71
C VAL A 262 -0.71 -15.51 19.18
N ASN A 263 -0.17 -15.33 17.97
CA ASN A 263 0.78 -16.28 17.39
C ASN A 263 2.14 -16.23 18.10
N GLY A 264 2.44 -17.26 18.90
CA GLY A 264 3.68 -17.37 19.66
C GLY A 264 4.95 -17.36 18.81
N VAL A 265 4.90 -17.86 17.56
CA VAL A 265 6.05 -17.80 16.64
C VAL A 265 6.31 -16.36 16.20
N HIS A 266 5.26 -15.57 15.98
CA HIS A 266 5.40 -14.16 15.63
C HIS A 266 5.99 -13.38 16.81
N ARG A 267 5.48 -13.61 18.04
CA ARG A 267 6.04 -13.00 19.26
C ARG A 267 7.51 -13.34 19.42
N MET A 268 7.88 -14.61 19.31
CA MET A 268 9.27 -15.06 19.40
C MET A 268 10.18 -14.36 18.38
N LYS A 269 9.77 -14.28 17.11
CA LYS A 269 10.56 -13.62 16.06
C LYS A 269 10.70 -12.11 16.28
N ILE A 270 9.62 -11.44 16.66
CA ILE A 270 9.62 -10.01 17.01
C ILE A 270 10.54 -9.77 18.22
N GLN A 271 10.43 -10.58 19.27
CA GLN A 271 11.25 -10.46 20.48
C GLN A 271 12.74 -10.75 20.20
N ASN A 272 13.04 -11.72 19.35
CA ASN A 272 14.41 -11.97 18.88
C ASN A 272 14.95 -10.78 18.08
N ALA A 273 14.13 -10.16 17.23
CA ALA A 273 14.52 -8.96 16.49
C ALA A 273 14.74 -7.74 17.41
N ILE A 274 13.94 -7.59 18.47
CA ILE A 274 14.14 -6.56 19.52
C ILE A 274 15.49 -6.78 20.21
N LYS A 275 15.78 -8.00 20.67
CA LYS A 275 17.04 -8.36 21.34
C LYS A 275 18.26 -8.19 20.41
N ALA A 276 18.10 -8.53 19.13
CA ALA A 276 19.12 -8.31 18.11
C ALA A 276 19.27 -6.82 17.73
N GLY A 277 18.23 -6.01 17.97
CA GLY A 277 18.10 -4.60 17.62
C GLY A 277 19.16 -3.69 18.25
N SER A 278 19.79 -4.09 19.36
CA SER A 278 20.93 -3.38 19.94
C SER A 278 22.24 -3.54 19.14
N ARG A 279 22.34 -4.57 18.27
CA ARG A 279 23.56 -4.86 17.49
C ARG A 279 23.42 -4.70 15.97
N LEU A 280 22.22 -4.88 15.41
CA LEU A 280 22.00 -4.91 13.95
C LEU A 280 21.23 -3.70 13.40
N PHE A 281 20.52 -2.95 14.24
CA PHE A 281 19.61 -1.89 13.78
C PHE A 281 19.72 -0.61 14.62
N PRO A 282 20.88 0.08 14.62
CA PRO A 282 21.03 1.37 15.30
C PRO A 282 19.95 2.35 14.83
N LEU A 283 19.36 3.11 15.77
CA LEU A 283 18.55 4.29 15.41
C LEU A 283 19.35 5.29 14.55
N SER A 284 20.68 5.22 14.61
CA SER A 284 21.64 6.11 13.97
C SER A 284 22.15 5.69 12.58
N SER A 285 21.79 4.52 12.05
CA SER A 285 22.36 4.03 10.77
C SER A 285 21.50 4.31 9.53
N GLU A 286 20.77 5.42 9.47
CA GLU A 286 20.13 5.87 8.22
C GLU A 286 20.30 7.36 7.87
N THR A 287 21.22 8.06 8.52
CA THR A 287 21.87 9.23 7.91
C THR A 287 23.30 9.27 8.38
N SER A 288 24.23 9.15 7.44
CA SER A 288 25.57 9.69 7.62
C SER A 288 25.46 11.19 7.90
N SER A 289 25.47 11.55 9.17
CA SER A 289 25.98 12.80 9.73
C SER A 289 26.27 12.52 11.20
N PRO A 290 27.52 12.67 11.68
CA PRO A 290 27.87 12.35 13.05
C PRO A 290 27.12 13.27 14.01
N SER A 291 26.71 12.70 15.15
CA SER A 291 26.48 13.36 16.43
C SER A 291 26.81 14.86 16.46
N LYS A 292 25.79 15.72 16.40
CA LYS A 292 25.92 17.08 16.91
C LYS A 292 25.62 17.03 18.41
N GLU A 293 26.69 16.83 19.17
CA GLU A 293 26.89 17.64 20.38
C GLU A 293 26.56 19.11 20.05
N ASN A 294 26.01 19.84 21.02
CA ASN A 294 25.59 21.25 20.95
C ASN A 294 26.53 22.15 20.12
N ILE A 295 26.32 22.21 18.81
CA ILE A 295 26.96 23.15 17.90
C ILE A 295 25.83 23.69 17.03
N ALA A 296 25.65 25.00 17.06
CA ALA A 296 24.66 25.73 16.27
C ALA A 296 24.61 25.18 14.83
N PRO A 297 23.41 25.03 14.24
CA PRO A 297 23.27 24.44 12.92
C PRO A 297 24.03 25.27 11.89
N LYS A 298 25.23 24.79 11.49
CA LYS A 298 26.01 25.35 10.39
C LYS A 298 25.11 25.48 9.16
N LEU A 299 24.94 26.71 8.69
CA LEU A 299 24.14 27.02 7.52
C LEU A 299 24.92 26.67 6.26
N ASP A 300 24.24 26.02 5.31
CA ASP A 300 24.84 25.63 4.04
C ASP A 300 24.57 26.70 2.97
N VAL A 301 23.44 27.40 3.06
CA VAL A 301 23.03 28.43 2.10
C VAL A 301 22.35 29.59 2.80
N PHE A 302 22.83 30.80 2.54
CA PHE A 302 22.15 32.05 2.90
C PHE A 302 21.55 32.69 1.66
N ILE A 303 20.23 32.90 1.65
CA ILE A 303 19.53 33.54 0.54
C ILE A 303 19.21 34.98 0.91
N SER A 304 19.96 35.90 0.28
CA SER A 304 19.64 37.33 0.29
C SER A 304 18.64 37.66 -0.80
N TYR A 305 17.62 38.45 -0.47
CA TYR A 305 16.61 38.87 -1.43
C TYR A 305 16.08 40.28 -1.10
N ARG A 306 15.55 40.96 -2.12
CA ARG A 306 14.90 42.26 -1.92
C ARG A 306 13.51 42.03 -1.34
N ARG A 307 13.27 42.49 -0.09
CA ARG A 307 11.99 42.28 0.63
C ARG A 307 10.74 42.65 -0.21
N ALA A 308 10.82 43.73 -0.97
CA ALA A 308 9.69 44.24 -1.76
C ALA A 308 9.28 43.36 -2.96
N THR A 309 10.19 42.57 -3.54
CA THR A 309 9.93 41.89 -4.83
C THR A 309 10.45 40.45 -4.90
N GLY A 310 11.31 40.03 -3.98
CA GLY A 310 12.03 38.76 -4.05
C GLY A 310 11.60 37.70 -3.03
N SER A 311 10.63 38.00 -2.16
CA SER A 311 10.24 37.11 -1.04
C SER A 311 9.67 35.77 -1.51
N GLN A 312 8.85 35.79 -2.57
CA GLN A 312 8.24 34.58 -3.14
C GLN A 312 9.30 33.66 -3.75
N LEU A 313 10.22 34.20 -4.55
CA LEU A 313 11.29 33.42 -5.17
C LEU A 313 12.28 32.88 -4.13
N ALA A 314 12.64 33.69 -3.12
CA ALA A 314 13.51 33.26 -2.02
C ALA A 314 12.90 32.12 -1.20
N SER A 315 11.58 32.18 -0.96
CA SER A 315 10.84 31.11 -0.29
C SER A 315 10.83 29.83 -1.12
N LEU A 316 10.61 29.94 -2.44
CA LEU A 316 10.65 28.80 -3.36
C LEU A 316 12.03 28.13 -3.41
N LEU A 317 13.10 28.93 -3.50
CA LEU A 317 14.47 28.43 -3.47
C LEU A 317 14.81 27.74 -2.16
N LYS A 318 14.37 28.29 -1.02
CA LYS A 318 14.52 27.67 0.29
C LYS A 318 13.88 26.29 0.33
N VAL A 319 12.62 26.17 -0.09
CA VAL A 319 11.91 24.88 -0.11
C VAL A 319 12.65 23.88 -1.00
N HIS A 320 13.05 24.29 -2.21
CA HIS A 320 13.75 23.39 -3.13
C HIS A 320 15.10 22.90 -2.62
N LEU A 321 15.87 23.76 -1.97
CA LEU A 321 17.17 23.41 -1.41
C LEU A 321 17.04 22.55 -0.14
N GLN A 322 16.03 22.81 0.70
CA GLN A 322 15.74 21.97 1.86
C GLN A 322 15.33 20.55 1.45
N LEU A 323 14.54 20.41 0.38
CA LEU A 323 14.19 19.09 -0.19
C LEU A 323 15.41 18.32 -0.71
N ARG A 324 16.51 19.02 -1.02
CA ARG A 324 17.79 18.43 -1.43
C ARG A 324 18.77 18.26 -0.25
N GLY A 325 18.33 18.51 0.97
CA GLY A 325 19.11 18.30 2.20
C GLY A 325 20.01 19.47 2.64
N PHE A 326 19.86 20.67 2.06
CA PHE A 326 20.64 21.85 2.47
C PHE A 326 19.97 22.62 3.61
N ASN A 327 20.76 23.07 4.61
CA ASN A 327 20.29 23.98 5.64
C ASN A 327 20.29 25.43 5.12
N VAL A 328 19.10 25.91 4.76
CA VAL A 328 18.92 27.21 4.11
C VAL A 328 18.27 28.23 5.04
N PHE A 329 18.95 29.37 5.22
CA PHE A 329 18.42 30.55 5.91
C PHE A 329 17.99 31.60 4.90
N ILE A 330 16.79 32.15 5.10
CA ILE A 330 16.32 33.35 4.43
C ILE A 330 16.04 34.38 5.52
N ASP A 331 16.35 35.64 5.25
CA ASP A 331 16.03 36.75 6.14
C ASP A 331 14.50 36.96 6.18
N VAL A 332 13.79 36.32 7.12
CA VAL A 332 12.33 36.48 7.30
C VAL A 332 12.08 37.60 8.31
N GLU A 333 11.00 38.36 8.07
CA GLU A 333 10.37 39.51 8.77
C GLU A 333 10.58 39.72 10.29
N LYS A 334 11.16 38.79 11.05
CA LYS A 334 11.53 38.97 12.46
C LYS A 334 12.76 39.88 12.68
N LEU A 335 13.50 40.23 11.63
CA LEU A 335 14.58 41.21 11.68
C LEU A 335 14.06 42.57 11.19
N GLU A 336 13.74 43.46 12.14
CA GLU A 336 13.23 44.81 11.88
C GLU A 336 14.15 45.57 10.91
N ALA A 337 13.55 46.41 10.05
CA ALA A 337 14.30 47.29 9.17
C ALA A 337 15.02 48.36 10.03
N GLY A 338 16.32 48.16 10.28
CA GLY A 338 17.10 48.99 11.19
C GLY A 338 18.48 48.39 11.48
N LYS A 339 19.21 48.98 12.44
CA LYS A 339 20.63 48.72 12.78
C LYS A 339 21.08 47.28 12.50
N PHE A 340 22.19 47.16 11.78
CA PHE A 340 22.90 45.93 11.42
C PHE A 340 22.91 44.95 12.62
N ASP A 341 22.13 43.87 12.52
CA ASP A 341 21.91 42.96 13.63
C ASP A 341 23.05 41.93 13.65
N ASN A 342 23.87 41.93 14.71
CA ASN A 342 25.06 41.08 14.84
C ASN A 342 24.76 39.58 14.74
N LYS A 343 23.48 39.18 14.90
CA LYS A 343 22.98 37.81 14.69
C LYS A 343 23.16 37.29 13.26
N LEU A 344 23.33 38.18 12.28
CA LEU A 344 23.67 37.81 10.91
C LEU A 344 25.14 37.39 10.77
N LEU A 345 26.04 37.91 11.61
CA LEU A 345 27.46 37.54 11.60
C LEU A 345 27.74 36.23 12.36
N GLU A 346 26.89 35.85 13.31
CA GLU A 346 27.03 34.58 14.05
C GLU A 346 26.69 33.34 13.21
N ASN A 347 26.12 33.54 12.02
CA ASN A 347 25.50 32.51 11.18
C ASN A 347 26.06 32.45 9.75
N VAL A 348 27.13 33.19 9.45
CA VAL A 348 27.85 33.16 8.15
C VAL A 348 29.20 32.47 8.29
#